data_AF-A0A537IWN5-F1
#
_entry.id   AF-A0A537IWN5-F1
#
_cell.length_a   1.000
_cell.length_b   1.000
_cell.length_c   1.000
_cell.angle_alpha   90.00
_cell.angle_beta   90.00
_cell.angle_gamma   90.00
#
_symmetry.space_group_name_H-M   'P 1'
#
loop_
_entity.id
_entity.type
_entity.pdbx_description
1 polymer ?
#
loop_
_entity_poly.entity_id
_entity_poly.type
_entity_poly.pdbx_seq_one_letter_code
_entity_poly.pdbx_strand_id
1 'polypeptide(L)'
;MRISRVIAMTIVLVLAITSFWPALPAEAKPAKPAKVKNYKAGEVFCPAGLLVFGNIVIQSGRCYLLFVLRDDRGTFLAFAAPDTKIPPGQLVRLHTPAGAKLKGRIFYLVPIRTSAAVVPMDSVMLIAVRADDFGPQLSLTIVGTPAPNLTVIFNVRF
;
A
#
# COMPACT_ATOMS: atom_id res chain seq x y z
N MET A 1 -27.94 -63.83 33.54
CA MET A 1 -27.33 -62.48 33.51
C MET A 1 -26.01 -62.56 32.75
N ARG A 2 -25.67 -61.53 31.96
CA ARG A 2 -24.50 -61.39 31.06
C ARG A 2 -24.78 -61.89 29.63
N ILE A 3 -25.06 -60.95 28.72
CA ILE A 3 -24.73 -60.97 27.26
C ILE A 3 -25.29 -59.70 26.57
N SER A 4 -26.25 -58.98 27.17
CA SER A 4 -26.94 -57.86 26.49
C SER A 4 -26.30 -56.46 26.59
N ARG A 5 -25.06 -56.32 27.09
CA ARG A 5 -24.47 -54.98 27.37
C ARG A 5 -23.37 -54.51 26.40
N VAL A 6 -22.94 -55.33 25.44
CA VAL A 6 -21.76 -55.00 24.61
C VAL A 6 -22.12 -54.33 23.27
N ILE A 7 -23.37 -54.43 22.82
CA ILE A 7 -23.76 -54.01 21.45
C ILE A 7 -24.13 -52.51 21.39
N ALA A 8 -24.53 -51.89 22.50
CA ALA A 8 -25.00 -50.51 22.49
C ALA A 8 -23.87 -49.45 22.43
N MET A 9 -22.61 -49.85 22.65
CA MET A 9 -21.51 -48.91 22.84
C MET A 9 -20.58 -48.76 21.61
N THR A 10 -20.87 -49.45 20.50
CA THR A 10 -20.08 -49.37 19.26
C THR A 10 -20.71 -48.49 18.17
N ILE A 11 -22.00 -48.15 18.28
CA ILE A 11 -22.70 -47.36 17.25
C ILE A 11 -22.48 -45.84 17.40
N VAL A 12 -22.20 -45.36 18.60
CA VAL A 12 -22.00 -43.90 18.85
C VAL A 12 -20.63 -43.41 18.36
N LEU A 13 -19.63 -44.30 18.23
CA LEU A 13 -18.28 -43.89 17.82
C LEU A 13 -18.12 -43.71 16.29
N VAL A 14 -19.05 -44.24 15.49
CA VAL A 14 -18.98 -44.14 14.02
C VAL A 14 -19.57 -42.81 13.50
N LEU A 15 -20.45 -42.15 14.26
CA LEU A 15 -21.04 -40.86 13.85
C LEU A 15 -20.18 -39.62 14.18
N ALA A 16 -19.10 -39.75 14.96
CA ALA A 16 -18.28 -38.61 15.35
C ALA A 16 -17.15 -38.26 14.36
N ILE A 17 -16.95 -39.06 13.30
CA ILE A 17 -15.79 -38.93 12.40
C ILE A 17 -16.17 -38.22 11.08
N THR A 18 -17.45 -37.98 10.80
CA THR A 18 -17.88 -37.43 9.49
C THR A 18 -17.92 -35.91 9.39
N SER A 19 -17.58 -35.15 10.45
CA SER A 19 -17.69 -33.69 10.44
C SER A 19 -16.37 -32.92 10.25
N PHE A 20 -15.25 -33.59 10.04
CA PHE A 20 -14.00 -32.93 9.66
C PHE A 20 -13.80 -33.01 8.14
N TRP A 21 -14.66 -32.31 7.40
CA TRP A 21 -14.23 -31.86 6.08
C TRP A 21 -13.21 -30.73 6.30
N PRO A 22 -11.95 -30.90 5.88
CA PRO A 22 -11.07 -29.74 5.78
C PRO A 22 -11.72 -28.81 4.77
N ALA A 23 -12.05 -27.59 5.20
CA ALA A 23 -12.41 -26.54 4.28
C ALA A 23 -11.26 -26.44 3.27
N LEU A 24 -11.51 -26.90 2.04
CA LEU A 24 -10.58 -26.70 0.94
C LEU A 24 -10.24 -25.20 0.91
N PRO A 25 -8.95 -24.83 0.82
CA PRO A 25 -8.57 -23.42 0.73
C PRO A 25 -9.36 -22.84 -0.44
N ALA A 26 -10.18 -21.83 -0.14
CA ALA A 26 -11.00 -21.16 -1.13
C ALA A 26 -10.10 -20.81 -2.32
N GLU A 27 -10.41 -21.43 -3.45
CA GLU A 27 -9.64 -21.29 -4.68
C GLU A 27 -9.54 -19.80 -4.97
N ALA A 28 -8.33 -19.26 -4.82
CA ALA A 28 -8.06 -17.85 -4.99
C ALA A 28 -8.47 -17.49 -6.42
N LYS A 29 -9.62 -16.81 -6.56
CA LYS A 29 -10.12 -16.34 -7.86
C LYS A 29 -8.96 -15.70 -8.62
N PRO A 30 -8.76 -16.02 -9.91
CA PRO A 30 -7.68 -15.45 -10.68
C PRO A 30 -7.70 -13.93 -10.54
N ALA A 31 -6.60 -13.36 -10.07
CA ALA A 31 -6.47 -11.93 -9.89
C ALA A 31 -6.80 -11.25 -11.22
N LYS A 32 -7.80 -10.36 -11.21
CA LYS A 32 -8.14 -9.56 -12.39
C LYS A 32 -6.87 -8.87 -12.88
N PRO A 33 -6.65 -8.78 -14.20
CA PRO A 33 -5.47 -8.12 -14.74
C PRO A 33 -5.41 -6.70 -14.21
N ALA A 34 -4.28 -6.34 -13.58
CA ALA A 34 -4.10 -5.03 -12.99
C ALA A 34 -4.21 -3.96 -14.07
N LYS A 35 -4.98 -2.91 -13.83
CA LYS A 35 -4.92 -1.72 -14.67
C LYS A 35 -3.65 -0.97 -14.30
N VAL A 36 -2.66 -1.05 -15.17
CA VAL A 36 -1.35 -0.43 -14.95
C VAL A 36 -1.35 0.98 -15.52
N LYS A 37 -0.92 1.96 -14.73
CA LYS A 37 -0.63 3.33 -15.21
C LYS A 37 0.70 3.81 -14.67
N ASN A 38 1.55 4.31 -15.55
CA ASN A 38 2.82 4.95 -15.19
C ASN A 38 2.62 6.47 -15.10
N TYR A 39 3.04 7.05 -13.99
CA TYR A 39 3.03 8.47 -13.72
C TYR A 39 4.47 8.98 -13.74
N LYS A 40 4.74 9.99 -14.56
CA LYS A 40 6.05 10.65 -14.59
C LYS A 40 6.27 11.46 -13.30
N ALA A 41 7.53 11.74 -12.98
CA ALA A 41 7.83 12.66 -11.87
C ALA A 41 7.20 14.03 -12.16
N GLY A 42 6.35 14.51 -11.25
CA GLY A 42 5.59 15.75 -11.41
C GLY A 42 4.23 15.58 -12.08
N GLU A 43 3.87 14.35 -12.46
CA GLU A 43 2.53 14.05 -12.93
C GLU A 43 1.55 13.97 -11.76
N VAL A 44 0.36 14.52 -11.98
CA VAL A 44 -0.70 14.58 -10.98
C VAL A 44 -1.36 13.20 -10.84
N PHE A 45 -1.40 12.70 -9.60
CA PHE A 45 -2.04 11.45 -9.23
C PHE A 45 -3.41 11.70 -8.59
N CYS A 46 -4.47 11.17 -9.21
CA CYS A 46 -5.84 11.25 -8.71
C CYS A 46 -6.34 9.84 -8.35
N PRO A 47 -6.51 9.50 -7.06
CA PRO A 47 -7.04 8.20 -6.66
C PRO A 47 -8.54 8.11 -6.98
N ALA A 48 -8.95 6.98 -7.55
CA ALA A 48 -10.36 6.72 -7.92
C ALA A 48 -11.26 6.44 -6.71
N GLY A 49 -10.68 5.98 -5.59
CA GLY A 49 -11.36 5.73 -4.32
C GLY A 49 -10.48 6.14 -3.15
N LEU A 50 -11.00 6.03 -1.94
CA LEU A 50 -10.24 6.29 -0.71
C LEU A 50 -9.11 5.27 -0.61
N LEU A 51 -7.87 5.73 -0.45
CA LEU A 51 -6.73 4.83 -0.24
C LEU A 51 -6.46 4.70 1.25
N VAL A 52 -6.46 3.47 1.74
CA VAL A 52 -6.26 3.15 3.16
C VAL A 52 -4.95 2.39 3.33
N PHE A 53 -4.07 2.94 4.17
CA PHE A 53 -2.81 2.32 4.60
C PHE A 53 -2.68 2.39 6.12
N GLY A 54 -2.87 1.26 6.81
CA GLY A 54 -2.96 1.26 8.27
C GLY A 54 -4.03 2.26 8.75
N ASN A 55 -3.61 3.26 9.51
CA ASN A 55 -4.47 4.33 10.04
C ASN A 55 -4.52 5.58 9.14
N ILE A 56 -3.86 5.56 7.98
CA ILE A 56 -3.81 6.69 7.06
C ILE A 56 -4.88 6.49 5.99
N VAL A 57 -5.76 7.49 5.85
CA VAL A 57 -6.83 7.52 4.84
C VAL A 57 -6.61 8.71 3.92
N ILE A 58 -6.23 8.42 2.67
CA ILE A 58 -6.03 9.43 1.63
C ILE A 58 -7.37 9.62 0.91
N GLN A 59 -7.85 10.86 0.95
CA GLN A 59 -9.15 11.24 0.41
C GLN A 59 -9.21 11.09 -1.12
N SER A 60 -10.31 10.53 -1.61
CA SER A 60 -10.70 10.55 -3.01
C SER A 60 -11.24 11.93 -3.40
N GLY A 61 -11.36 12.18 -4.71
CA GLY A 61 -11.86 13.47 -5.22
C GLY A 61 -10.85 14.63 -5.16
N ARG A 62 -9.63 14.38 -4.69
CA ARG A 62 -8.50 15.32 -4.73
C ARG A 62 -7.34 14.68 -5.48
N CYS A 63 -6.58 15.49 -6.19
CA CYS A 63 -5.37 15.04 -6.85
C CYS A 63 -4.12 15.54 -6.13
N TYR A 64 -3.05 14.77 -6.24
CA TYR A 64 -1.83 14.95 -5.47
C TYR A 64 -0.60 14.87 -6.37
N LEU A 65 0.45 15.57 -5.96
CA LEU A 65 1.81 15.29 -6.42
C LEU A 65 2.48 14.35 -5.43
N LEU A 66 3.23 13.38 -5.96
CA LEU A 66 3.88 12.34 -5.17
C LEU A 66 5.36 12.64 -5.00
N PHE A 67 5.81 12.61 -3.76
CA PHE A 67 7.20 12.81 -3.38
C PHE A 67 7.69 11.69 -2.48
N VAL A 68 8.99 11.47 -2.46
CA VAL A 68 9.65 10.78 -1.35
C VAL A 68 10.24 11.83 -0.44
N LEU A 69 9.84 11.80 0.82
CA LEU A 69 10.40 12.63 1.89
C LEU A 69 11.19 11.74 2.83
N ARG A 70 12.37 12.21 3.24
CA ARG A 70 13.14 11.58 4.31
C ARG A 70 13.58 12.61 5.33
N ASP A 71 13.19 12.36 6.56
CA ASP A 71 13.59 13.13 7.74
C ASP A 71 14.04 12.18 8.87
N ASP A 72 14.29 12.75 10.04
CA ASP A 72 14.70 12.05 11.26
C ASP A 72 13.67 11.03 11.75
N ARG A 73 12.40 11.15 11.34
CA ARG A 73 11.32 10.21 11.69
C ARG A 73 11.24 9.03 10.73
N GLY A 74 11.86 9.11 9.54
CA GLY A 74 11.92 8.02 8.57
C GLY A 74 11.76 8.46 7.12
N THR A 75 11.37 7.51 6.27
CA THR A 75 11.12 7.72 4.84
C THR A 75 9.64 7.57 4.56
N PHE A 76 9.07 8.50 3.79
CA PHE A 76 7.64 8.59 3.55
C PHE A 76 7.33 8.83 2.08
N LEU A 77 6.26 8.21 1.59
CA LEU A 77 5.56 8.62 0.38
C LEU A 77 4.64 9.78 0.78
N ALA A 78 4.97 10.97 0.29
CA ALA A 78 4.25 12.19 0.59
C ALA A 78 3.27 12.55 -0.52
N PHE A 79 2.03 12.87 -0.13
CA PHE A 79 0.96 13.32 -1.01
C PHE A 79 0.77 14.82 -0.80
N ALA A 80 1.22 15.64 -1.75
CA ALA A 80 1.15 17.09 -1.65
C ALA A 80 0.16 17.72 -2.63
N ALA A 81 -0.13 18.99 -2.41
CA ALA A 81 -0.97 19.78 -3.31
C ALA A 81 -0.39 19.87 -4.73
N PRO A 82 -1.24 19.88 -5.78
CA PRO A 82 -0.80 19.82 -7.17
C PRO A 82 -0.22 21.14 -7.70
N ASP A 83 -0.37 22.24 -6.97
CA ASP A 83 0.19 23.56 -7.30
C ASP A 83 1.70 23.69 -6.98
N THR A 84 2.30 22.62 -6.46
CA THR A 84 3.68 22.59 -6.03
C THR A 84 4.63 22.54 -7.22
N LYS A 85 5.37 23.63 -7.44
CA LYS A 85 6.33 23.76 -8.56
C LYS A 85 7.73 23.32 -8.13
N ILE A 86 8.03 22.02 -8.22
CA ILE A 86 9.41 21.51 -8.17
C ILE A 86 9.75 20.86 -9.51
N PRO A 87 10.88 21.22 -10.14
CA PRO A 87 11.40 20.50 -11.29
C PRO A 87 11.58 18.99 -11.01
N PRO A 88 11.21 18.10 -11.95
CA PRO A 88 11.44 16.67 -11.82
C PRO A 88 12.91 16.32 -11.58
N GLY A 89 13.18 15.38 -10.67
CA GLY A 89 14.55 14.96 -10.31
C GLY A 89 15.31 15.94 -9.41
N GLN A 90 14.74 17.12 -9.12
CA GLN A 90 15.35 18.05 -8.18
C GLN A 90 15.10 17.59 -6.74
N LEU A 91 16.18 17.51 -5.99
CA LEU A 91 16.18 17.32 -4.55
C LEU A 91 16.02 18.66 -3.85
N VAL A 92 15.03 18.77 -2.96
CA VAL A 92 14.85 19.95 -2.12
C VAL A 92 15.18 19.61 -0.68
N ARG A 93 16.07 20.41 -0.09
CA ARG A 93 16.45 20.27 1.32
C ARG A 93 15.37 20.82 2.23
N LEU A 94 15.01 20.06 3.25
CA LEU A 94 13.88 20.40 4.11
C LEU A 94 14.16 21.59 5.04
N HIS A 95 15.42 21.86 5.39
CA HIS A 95 15.82 23.04 6.17
C HIS A 95 15.79 24.37 5.38
N THR A 96 15.60 24.33 4.06
CA THR A 96 15.54 25.56 3.25
C THR A 96 14.13 26.17 3.27
N PRO A 97 13.96 27.47 2.97
CA PRO A 97 12.62 28.08 2.85
C PRO A 97 11.72 27.36 1.83
N ALA A 98 12.31 26.85 0.74
CA ALA A 98 11.60 26.02 -0.22
C ALA A 98 11.11 24.71 0.42
N GLY A 99 11.97 24.01 1.16
CA GLY A 99 11.61 22.81 1.92
C GLY A 99 10.49 23.04 2.94
N ALA A 100 10.56 24.14 3.69
CA ALA A 100 9.51 24.53 4.64
C ALA A 100 8.17 24.78 3.95
N LYS A 101 8.17 25.49 2.82
CA LYS A 101 6.96 25.74 2.02
C LYS A 101 6.35 24.43 1.49
N LEU A 102 7.20 23.50 1.05
CA LEU A 102 6.76 22.19 0.59
C LEU A 102 6.14 21.35 1.70
N LYS A 103 6.76 21.31 2.89
CA LYS A 103 6.20 20.61 4.05
C LYS A 103 4.78 21.11 4.37
N GLY A 104 4.56 22.42 4.30
CA GLY A 104 3.23 23.01 4.50
C GLY A 104 2.19 22.68 3.41
N ARG A 105 2.60 22.05 2.31
CA ARG A 105 1.72 21.60 1.21
C ARG A 105 1.49 20.09 1.20
N ILE A 106 2.13 19.32 2.08
CA ILE A 106 1.93 17.87 2.18
C ILE A 106 0.70 17.61 3.05
N PHE A 107 -0.25 16.85 2.50
CA PHE A 107 -1.48 16.46 3.21
C PHE A 107 -1.33 15.11 3.92
N TYR A 108 -0.62 14.16 3.31
CA TYR A 108 -0.46 12.81 3.85
C TYR A 108 0.97 12.33 3.72
N LEU A 109 1.42 11.58 4.73
CA LEU A 109 2.72 10.92 4.78
C LEU A 109 2.50 9.44 5.04
N VAL A 110 2.84 8.59 4.08
CA VAL A 110 2.74 7.13 4.20
C VAL A 110 4.13 6.56 4.45
N PRO A 111 4.39 5.90 5.59
CA PRO A 111 5.71 5.39 5.89
C PRO A 111 6.11 4.29 4.90
N ILE A 112 7.31 4.38 4.34
CA ILE A 112 7.88 3.36 3.47
C ILE A 112 9.07 2.72 4.19
N ARG A 113 9.09 1.40 4.26
CA ARG A 113 10.27 0.66 4.71
C ARG A 113 11.20 0.47 3.52
N THR A 114 12.37 1.07 3.60
CA THR A 114 13.43 0.91 2.59
C THR A 114 14.74 0.60 3.28
N SER A 115 15.44 -0.43 2.79
CA SER A 115 16.83 -0.72 3.16
C SER A 115 17.83 0.17 2.41
N ALA A 116 17.39 0.79 1.30
CA ALA A 116 18.21 1.66 0.48
C ALA A 116 17.91 3.15 0.75
N ALA A 117 18.95 3.98 0.72
CA ALA A 117 18.84 5.42 0.81
C ALA A 117 18.37 6.00 -0.53
N VAL A 118 17.06 5.92 -0.80
CA VAL A 118 16.46 6.41 -2.07
C VAL A 118 16.55 7.94 -2.20
N VAL A 119 16.43 8.63 -1.07
CA VAL A 119 16.70 10.06 -0.96
C VAL A 119 17.63 10.32 0.23
N PRO A 120 18.50 11.34 0.15
CA PRO A 120 19.29 11.85 1.27
C PRO A 120 18.44 12.22 2.48
N MET A 121 19.04 12.18 3.67
CA MET A 121 18.42 12.70 4.88
C MET A 121 18.12 14.19 4.73
N ASP A 122 17.05 14.66 5.39
CA ASP A 122 16.59 16.05 5.36
C ASP A 122 16.26 16.53 3.93
N SER A 123 15.58 15.68 3.15
CA SER A 123 15.24 16.02 1.78
C SER A 123 13.88 15.50 1.33
N VAL A 124 13.35 16.15 0.31
CA VAL A 124 12.18 15.73 -0.44
C VAL A 124 12.51 15.73 -1.93
N MET A 125 12.06 14.69 -2.63
CA MET A 125 12.31 14.52 -4.06
C MET A 125 11.02 14.13 -4.75
N LEU A 126 10.76 14.74 -5.90
CA LEU A 126 9.65 14.38 -6.78
C LEU A 126 9.94 13.05 -7.46
N ILE A 127 8.97 12.13 -7.47
CA ILE A 127 9.17 10.76 -7.97
C ILE A 127 8.21 10.39 -9.09
N ALA A 128 8.68 9.48 -9.96
CA ALA A 128 7.81 8.76 -10.87
C ALA A 128 7.28 7.50 -10.17
N VAL A 129 6.02 7.14 -10.44
CA VAL A 129 5.41 5.93 -9.89
C VAL A 129 4.70 5.11 -10.95
N ARG A 130 4.72 3.81 -10.78
CA ARG A 130 3.83 2.88 -11.45
C ARG A 130 2.69 2.53 -10.50
N ALA A 131 1.46 2.76 -10.93
CA ALA A 131 0.26 2.37 -10.22
C ALA A 131 -0.31 1.09 -10.85
N ASP A 132 -0.47 0.04 -10.05
CA ASP A 132 -1.14 -1.19 -10.44
C ASP A 132 -2.45 -1.29 -9.65
N ASP A 133 -3.58 -1.10 -10.35
CA ASP A 133 -4.93 -1.12 -9.77
C ASP A 133 -5.59 -2.48 -9.96
N PHE A 134 -5.91 -3.15 -8.85
CA PHE A 134 -6.55 -4.47 -8.82
C PHE A 134 -8.04 -4.39 -8.48
N GLY A 135 -8.59 -3.21 -8.21
CA GLY A 135 -9.94 -2.99 -7.72
C GLY A 135 -9.98 -2.71 -6.20
N PRO A 136 -9.92 -3.75 -5.33
CA PRO A 136 -9.92 -3.54 -3.88
C PRO A 136 -8.55 -3.13 -3.33
N GLN A 137 -7.50 -3.19 -4.17
CA GLN A 137 -6.13 -2.84 -3.82
C GLN A 137 -5.49 -2.02 -4.91
N LEU A 138 -4.68 -1.04 -4.50
CA LEU A 138 -3.84 -0.24 -5.37
C LEU A 138 -2.40 -0.34 -4.89
N SER A 139 -1.50 -0.73 -5.79
CA SER A 139 -0.07 -0.73 -5.53
C SER A 139 0.57 0.49 -6.20
N LEU A 140 1.34 1.27 -5.44
CA LEU A 140 2.18 2.35 -5.96
C LEU A 140 3.64 1.95 -5.82
N THR A 141 4.30 1.75 -6.96
CA THR A 141 5.70 1.38 -7.05
C THR A 141 6.53 2.56 -7.52
N ILE A 142 7.53 2.96 -6.75
CA ILE A 142 8.46 4.03 -7.11
C ILE A 142 9.38 3.52 -8.24
N VAL A 143 9.48 4.28 -9.33
CA VAL A 143 10.27 3.93 -10.51
C VAL A 143 11.33 5.00 -10.83
N GLY A 144 12.39 4.60 -11.53
CA GLY A 144 13.48 5.50 -11.92
C GLY A 144 14.48 5.84 -10.80
N THR A 145 14.52 5.01 -9.74
CA THR A 145 15.52 5.12 -8.67
C THR A 145 16.40 3.87 -8.65
N PRO A 146 17.69 3.96 -8.27
CA PRO A 146 18.62 2.83 -8.28
C PRO A 146 18.35 1.78 -7.19
N ALA A 147 17.36 2.00 -6.31
CA ALA A 147 16.95 1.07 -5.27
C ALA A 147 15.90 0.07 -5.80
N PRO A 148 15.81 -1.15 -5.24
CA PRO A 148 14.75 -2.08 -5.59
C PRO A 148 13.38 -1.41 -5.39
N ASN A 149 12.62 -1.40 -6.48
CA ASN A 149 11.25 -0.88 -6.63
C ASN A 149 10.47 -0.84 -5.31
N LEU A 150 10.45 0.33 -4.67
CA LEU A 150 9.72 0.52 -3.41
C LEU A 150 8.23 0.55 -3.70
N THR A 151 7.54 -0.47 -3.21
CA THR A 151 6.10 -0.63 -3.41
C THR A 151 5.33 -0.35 -2.13
N VAL A 152 4.28 0.46 -2.23
CA VAL A 152 3.31 0.73 -1.18
C VAL A 152 1.94 0.22 -1.63
N ILE A 153 1.33 -0.65 -0.84
CA ILE A 153 0.04 -1.26 -1.17
C ILE A 153 -1.06 -0.65 -0.30
N PHE A 154 -2.09 -0.13 -0.94
CA PHE A 154 -3.27 0.46 -0.32
C PHE A 154 -4.47 -0.46 -0.50
N ASN A 155 -5.35 -0.50 0.50
CA ASN A 155 -6.71 -0.96 0.30
C ASN A 155 -7.55 0.18 -0.25
N VAL A 156 -8.38 -0.09 -1.26
CA VAL A 156 -9.25 0.91 -1.88
C VAL A 156 -10.66 0.76 -1.33
N ARG A 157 -11.27 1.88 -0.93
CA ARG A 157 -12.68 1.96 -0.52
C ARG A 157 -13.42 2.92 -1.45
N PHE A 158 -14.57 2.50 -1.95
CA PHE A 158 -15.48 3.29 -2.79
C PHE A 158 -16.72 3.67 -1.99
#